data_AF-A0A7K4EZ44-F1
#
_entry.id   AF-A0A7K4EZ44-F1
#
_cell.length_a   1.000
_cell.length_b   1.000
_cell.length_c   1.000
_cell.angle_alpha   90.00
_cell.angle_beta   90.00
_cell.angle_gamma   90.00
#
_symmetry.space_group_name_H-M   'P 1'
#
loop_
_entity.id
_entity.type
_entity.pdbx_description
1 polymer ?
#
loop_
_entity_poly.entity_id
_entity_poly.type
_entity_poly.pdbx_seq_one_letter_code
_entity_poly.pdbx_strand_id
1 'polypeptide(L)'
;MLDKNPEQIIDKDISGIQIKFEQNNPNIVLCSKPFHKMEFLDKLISSTEEPIIYVDMDLLYSGYVASEMIQKKDNLTIFCPDKTDWEKKLSEIICKISNERFLVIIDSFNGMNNLFDDLESARFINSCIMLLSSIGNYTKSSVLITGMARKKDDKDWVLSPGGRHIIKSEKTGVYYLKKNQNDLIISSLNNSGID
;
A
#
# COMPACT_ATOMS: atom_id res chain seq x y z
N MET A 1 -14.41 25.92 3.20
CA MET A 1 -14.41 25.12 4.44
C MET A 1 -13.09 24.38 4.53
N LEU A 2 -12.43 24.40 5.70
CA LEU A 2 -11.20 23.65 5.94
C LEU A 2 -11.59 22.18 6.12
N ASP A 3 -11.23 21.31 5.18
CA ASP A 3 -11.22 19.86 5.39
C ASP A 3 -10.25 19.57 6.55
N LYS A 4 -10.76 19.49 7.77
CA LYS A 4 -9.99 19.06 8.93
C LYS A 4 -10.03 17.53 9.01
N ASN A 5 -9.42 16.86 8.04
CA ASN A 5 -9.00 15.48 8.29
C ASN A 5 -7.79 15.56 9.25
N PRO A 6 -7.82 14.87 10.40
CA PRO A 6 -6.75 14.96 11.37
C PRO A 6 -5.46 14.38 10.76
N GLU A 7 -4.43 15.22 10.64
CA GLU A 7 -3.08 14.76 10.35
C GLU A 7 -2.58 13.92 11.52
N GLN A 8 -2.02 12.73 11.24
CA GLN A 8 -1.44 11.85 12.26
C GLN A 8 0.06 11.77 12.07
N ILE A 9 0.79 11.97 13.17
CA ILE A 9 2.24 11.80 13.22
C ILE A 9 2.52 10.32 13.47
N ILE A 10 3.16 9.66 12.50
CA ILE A 10 3.38 8.22 12.50
C ILE A 10 4.23 7.78 13.68
N ASP A 11 5.26 8.56 14.00
CA ASP A 11 6.19 8.28 15.11
C ASP A 11 5.53 8.32 16.49
N LYS A 12 4.31 8.85 16.59
CA LYS A 12 3.55 8.97 17.84
C LYS A 12 2.36 8.00 17.92
N ASP A 13 1.88 7.49 16.78
CA ASP A 13 0.60 6.75 16.71
C ASP A 13 0.55 5.74 15.55
N ILE A 14 1.58 4.89 15.43
CA ILE A 14 1.59 3.83 14.41
C ILE A 14 0.44 2.82 14.61
N SER A 15 0.09 2.53 15.87
CA SER A 15 -1.00 1.62 16.21
C SER A 15 -2.37 2.17 15.80
N GLY A 16 -2.62 3.48 15.98
CA GLY A 16 -3.84 4.11 15.49
C GLY A 16 -3.97 4.06 13.97
N ILE A 17 -2.84 4.09 13.24
CA ILE A 17 -2.81 3.92 11.78
C ILE A 17 -3.12 2.47 11.39
N GLN A 18 -2.53 1.48 12.07
CA GLN A 18 -2.82 0.07 11.84
C GLN A 18 -4.32 -0.24 12.04
N ILE A 19 -4.94 0.29 13.12
CA ILE A 19 -6.38 0.15 13.36
C ILE A 19 -7.21 0.70 12.20
N LYS A 20 -6.82 1.84 11.62
CA LYS A 20 -7.51 2.40 10.44
C LYS A 20 -7.35 1.52 9.21
N PHE A 21 -6.21 0.86 9.05
CA PHE A 21 -5.99 -0.10 7.96
C PHE A 21 -6.81 -1.38 8.14
N GLU A 22 -7.13 -1.77 9.37
CA GLU A 22 -8.05 -2.89 9.61
C GLU A 22 -9.50 -2.53 9.33
N GLN A 23 -9.88 -1.27 9.51
CA GLN A 23 -11.25 -0.78 9.30
C GLN A 23 -11.59 -0.54 7.83
N ASN A 24 -10.59 -0.30 6.99
CA ASN A 24 -10.76 -0.04 5.56
C ASN A 24 -10.02 -1.11 4.77
N ASN A 25 -10.60 -1.65 3.70
CA ASN A 25 -9.91 -2.68 2.91
C ASN A 25 -10.39 -2.62 1.45
N PRO A 26 -9.51 -2.27 0.49
CA PRO A 26 -8.07 -2.01 0.64
C PRO A 26 -7.75 -0.63 1.24
N ASN A 27 -6.49 -0.45 1.61
CA ASN A 27 -5.88 0.83 1.95
C ASN A 27 -4.88 1.26 0.88
N ILE A 28 -4.84 2.55 0.57
CA ILE A 28 -3.93 3.13 -0.40
C ILE A 28 -3.15 4.25 0.26
N VAL A 29 -1.82 4.13 0.32
CA VAL A 29 -0.93 5.17 0.83
C VAL A 29 -0.15 5.80 -0.32
N LEU A 30 -0.51 7.05 -0.60
CA LEU A 30 0.07 7.86 -1.66
C LEU A 30 1.27 8.64 -1.15
N CYS A 31 2.37 8.63 -1.90
CA CYS A 31 3.62 9.29 -1.53
C CYS A 31 4.14 10.14 -2.70
N SER A 32 4.76 11.28 -2.42
CA SER A 32 5.44 12.08 -3.46
C SER A 32 6.94 11.82 -3.54
N LYS A 33 7.55 11.24 -2.49
CA LYS A 33 8.99 10.95 -2.42
C LYS A 33 9.25 9.47 -2.08
N PRO A 34 10.08 8.75 -2.87
CA PRO A 34 10.34 7.32 -2.63
C PRO A 34 10.95 7.02 -1.26
N PHE A 35 11.88 7.86 -0.79
CA PHE A 35 12.53 7.66 0.52
C PHE A 35 11.55 7.76 1.70
N HIS A 36 10.54 8.64 1.62
CA HIS A 36 9.52 8.73 2.67
C HIS A 36 8.62 7.50 2.67
N LYS A 37 8.24 6.99 1.49
CA LYS A 37 7.50 5.73 1.33
C LYS A 37 8.26 4.58 2.00
N MET A 38 9.56 4.48 1.71
CA MET A 38 10.43 3.44 2.28
C MET A 38 10.50 3.53 3.81
N GLU A 39 10.77 4.72 4.36
CA GLU A 39 10.83 4.94 5.82
C GLU A 39 9.49 4.59 6.51
N PHE A 40 8.36 4.92 5.87
CA PHE A 40 7.04 4.55 6.38
C PHE A 40 6.82 3.03 6.40
N LEU A 41 7.15 2.35 5.30
CA LEU A 41 6.99 0.91 5.19
C LEU A 41 7.87 0.18 6.19
N ASP A 42 9.12 0.61 6.36
CA ASP A 42 10.05 0.03 7.33
C ASP A 42 9.53 0.19 8.77
N LYS A 43 9.03 1.38 9.13
CA LYS A 43 8.40 1.62 10.43
C LYS A 43 7.15 0.76 10.65
N LEU A 44 6.28 0.66 9.65
CA LEU A 44 5.06 -0.15 9.72
C LEU A 44 5.37 -1.64 9.88
N ILE A 45 6.33 -2.16 9.12
CA ILE A 45 6.78 -3.56 9.22
C ILE A 45 7.39 -3.79 10.60
N SER A 46 8.24 -2.87 11.05
CA SER A 46 8.92 -2.96 12.34
C SER A 46 7.94 -3.02 13.51
N SER A 47 6.85 -2.25 13.45
CA SER A 47 5.79 -2.19 14.46
C SER A 47 4.70 -3.25 14.33
N THR A 48 4.74 -4.12 13.32
CA THR A 48 3.71 -5.13 13.09
C THR A 48 4.19 -6.48 13.63
N GLU A 49 3.37 -7.10 14.47
CA GLU A 49 3.62 -8.41 15.08
C GLU A 49 2.94 -9.54 14.31
N GLU A 50 1.79 -9.28 13.67
CA GLU A 50 1.14 -10.25 12.80
C GLU A 50 2.01 -10.66 11.60
N PRO A 51 1.77 -11.84 11.00
CA PRO A 51 2.42 -12.23 9.75
C PRO A 51 2.27 -11.17 8.66
N ILE A 52 3.36 -10.90 7.95
CA ILE A 52 3.43 -9.87 6.91
C ILE A 52 3.78 -10.52 5.58
N ILE A 53 2.98 -10.21 4.55
CA ILE A 53 3.31 -10.49 3.15
C ILE A 53 3.69 -9.16 2.51
N TYR A 54 4.93 -9.03 2.04
CA TYR A 54 5.39 -7.87 1.30
C TYR A 54 5.62 -8.25 -0.16
N VAL A 55 4.83 -7.65 -1.05
CA VAL A 55 4.94 -7.83 -2.49
C VAL A 55 5.72 -6.66 -3.06
N ASP A 56 7.01 -6.89 -3.31
CA ASP A 56 7.94 -5.90 -3.84
C ASP A 56 7.95 -5.92 -5.38
N MET A 57 7.30 -4.94 -5.96
CA MET A 57 7.16 -4.74 -7.40
C MET A 57 8.26 -3.85 -7.99
N ASP A 58 8.99 -3.08 -7.16
CA ASP A 58 10.04 -2.15 -7.60
C ASP A 58 11.46 -2.55 -7.15
N LEU A 59 11.57 -3.66 -6.40
CA LEU A 59 12.79 -4.28 -5.87
C LEU A 59 13.56 -3.39 -4.88
N LEU A 60 12.99 -2.26 -4.45
CA LEU A 60 13.70 -1.33 -3.60
C LEU A 60 13.86 -1.89 -2.18
N TYR A 61 12.77 -2.34 -1.57
CA TYR A 61 12.79 -2.85 -0.19
C TYR A 61 13.60 -4.15 -0.09
N SER A 62 13.32 -5.10 -0.99
CA SER A 62 14.05 -6.36 -1.06
C SER A 62 15.54 -6.15 -1.35
N GLY A 63 15.91 -5.12 -2.11
CA GLY A 63 17.30 -4.70 -2.29
C GLY A 63 17.99 -4.27 -0.99
N TYR A 64 17.34 -3.45 -0.16
CA TYR A 64 17.87 -3.05 1.15
C TYR A 64 17.96 -4.21 2.14
N VAL A 65 17.02 -5.16 2.08
CA VAL A 65 17.08 -6.38 2.88
C VAL A 65 18.24 -7.27 2.44
N ALA A 66 18.42 -7.48 1.12
CA ALA A 66 19.49 -8.29 0.57
C ALA A 66 20.89 -7.70 0.83
N SER A 67 21.00 -6.37 0.95
CA SER A 67 22.24 -5.68 1.30
C SER A 67 22.49 -5.57 2.80
N GLU A 68 21.63 -6.16 3.64
CA GLU A 68 21.69 -6.09 5.12
C GLU A 68 21.57 -4.66 5.68
N MET A 69 21.18 -3.68 4.87
CA MET A 69 20.91 -2.31 5.30
C MET A 69 19.59 -2.20 6.08
N ILE A 70 18.64 -3.09 5.80
CA ILE A 70 17.42 -3.30 6.59
C ILE A 70 17.42 -4.73 7.09
N GLN A 71 17.26 -4.92 8.40
CA GLN A 71 17.14 -6.25 8.98
C GLN A 71 15.73 -6.80 8.72
N LYS A 72 15.66 -7.94 8.03
CA LYS A 72 14.39 -8.64 7.79
C LYS A 72 13.81 -9.18 9.10
N LYS A 73 12.54 -8.91 9.38
CA LYS A 73 11.81 -9.55 10.49
C LYS A 73 11.46 -11.02 10.19
N ASP A 74 11.37 -11.83 11.23
CA ASP A 74 11.04 -13.26 11.12
C ASP A 74 9.61 -13.49 10.64
N ASN A 75 8.67 -12.61 10.98
CA ASN A 75 7.27 -12.66 10.55
C ASN A 75 7.05 -12.08 9.14
N LEU A 76 8.10 -11.69 8.42
CA LEU A 76 8.01 -11.07 7.09
C LEU A 76 8.32 -12.07 5.96
N THR A 77 7.37 -12.26 5.05
CA THR A 77 7.57 -12.98 3.79
C THR A 77 7.59 -11.98 2.63
N ILE A 78 8.65 -12.02 1.80
CA ILE A 78 8.82 -11.10 0.68
C ILE A 78 8.60 -11.86 -0.63
N PHE A 79 7.76 -11.32 -1.51
CA PHE A 79 7.52 -11.78 -2.88
C PHE A 79 7.96 -10.70 -3.85
N CYS A 80 8.79 -11.06 -4.83
CA CYS A 80 9.21 -10.14 -5.90
C CYS A 80 8.70 -10.66 -7.25
N PRO A 81 7.41 -10.55 -7.58
CA PRO A 81 6.85 -11.13 -8.80
C PRO A 81 7.34 -10.43 -10.07
N ASP A 82 7.56 -11.21 -11.13
CA ASP A 82 7.92 -10.72 -12.45
C ASP A 82 7.00 -11.29 -13.55
N LYS A 83 7.28 -10.94 -14.82
CA LYS A 83 6.43 -11.33 -15.94
C LYS A 83 6.30 -12.84 -16.14
N THR A 84 7.24 -13.62 -15.62
CA THR A 84 7.31 -15.07 -15.80
C THR A 84 6.63 -15.84 -14.68
N ASP A 85 6.48 -15.25 -13.49
CA ASP A 85 6.03 -15.99 -12.30
C ASP A 85 4.94 -15.31 -11.46
N TRP A 86 4.45 -14.13 -11.88
CA TRP A 86 3.44 -13.38 -11.14
C TRP A 86 2.17 -14.19 -10.85
N GLU A 87 1.70 -15.04 -11.77
CA GLU A 87 0.50 -15.87 -11.57
C GLU A 87 0.68 -16.84 -10.40
N LYS A 88 1.82 -17.52 -10.39
CA LYS A 88 2.17 -18.49 -9.35
C LYS A 88 2.29 -17.79 -7.99
N LYS A 89 2.99 -16.66 -7.93
CA LYS A 89 3.17 -15.89 -6.69
C LYS A 89 1.84 -15.31 -6.19
N LEU A 90 1.01 -14.78 -7.08
CA LEU A 90 -0.33 -14.28 -6.72
C LEU A 90 -1.20 -15.41 -6.15
N SER A 91 -1.18 -16.60 -6.76
CA SER A 91 -1.90 -17.77 -6.27
C SER A 91 -1.42 -18.19 -4.88
N GLU A 92 -0.10 -18.20 -4.65
CA GLU A 92 0.48 -18.48 -3.33
C GLU A 92 0.05 -17.46 -2.27
N ILE A 93 0.09 -16.17 -2.61
CA ILE A 93 -0.36 -15.08 -1.73
C ILE A 93 -1.84 -15.25 -1.39
N ILE A 94 -2.70 -15.51 -2.37
CA ILE A 94 -4.14 -15.77 -2.17
C ILE A 94 -4.36 -16.95 -1.22
N CYS A 95 -3.64 -18.05 -1.45
CA CYS A 95 -3.72 -19.24 -0.61
C CYS A 95 -3.35 -18.92 0.85
N LYS A 96 -2.26 -18.19 1.08
CA LYS A 96 -1.86 -17.75 2.43
C LYS A 96 -2.94 -16.89 3.09
N ILE A 97 -3.37 -15.82 2.42
CA ILE A 97 -4.36 -14.87 2.96
C ILE A 97 -5.70 -15.54 3.26
N SER A 98 -6.08 -16.59 2.52
CA SER A 98 -7.32 -17.33 2.74
C SER A 98 -7.33 -18.20 4.01
N ASN A 99 -6.16 -18.54 4.54
CA ASN A 99 -6.01 -19.46 5.67
C ASN A 99 -5.74 -18.76 7.01
N GLU A 100 -5.04 -17.63 7.00
CA GLU A 100 -4.66 -16.91 8.22
C GLU A 100 -4.68 -15.40 8.01
N ARG A 101 -4.62 -14.65 9.13
CA ARG A 101 -4.61 -13.19 9.12
C ARG A 101 -3.21 -12.67 8.76
N PHE A 102 -3.16 -11.73 7.81
CA PHE A 102 -1.94 -11.04 7.40
C PHE A 102 -2.09 -9.52 7.36
N LEU A 103 -0.97 -8.82 7.52
CA LEU A 103 -0.76 -7.53 6.86
C LEU A 103 -0.15 -7.79 5.47
N VAL A 104 -0.89 -7.45 4.42
CA VAL A 104 -0.45 -7.58 3.03
C VAL A 104 -0.06 -6.22 2.52
N ILE A 105 1.21 -6.03 2.19
CA ILE A 105 1.75 -4.79 1.64
C ILE A 105 2.11 -5.02 0.18
N ILE A 106 1.51 -4.27 -0.73
CA ILE A 106 1.85 -4.26 -2.16
C ILE A 106 2.59 -2.97 -2.46
N ASP A 107 3.90 -3.07 -2.64
CA ASP A 107 4.80 -1.95 -2.94
C ASP A 107 5.34 -2.08 -4.36
N SER A 108 4.78 -1.44 -5.39
CA SER A 108 3.76 -0.39 -5.37
C SER A 108 2.80 -0.51 -6.56
N PHE A 109 1.72 0.28 -6.54
CA PHE A 109 0.83 0.52 -7.68
C PHE A 109 1.59 0.82 -8.97
N ASN A 110 2.67 1.59 -8.89
CA ASN A 110 3.49 1.93 -10.05
C ASN A 110 4.18 0.69 -10.63
N GLY A 111 4.74 -0.17 -9.77
CA GLY A 111 5.36 -1.43 -10.19
C GLY A 111 4.34 -2.40 -10.80
N MET A 112 3.13 -2.51 -10.25
CA MET A 112 2.05 -3.30 -10.85
C MET A 112 1.69 -2.82 -12.25
N ASN A 113 1.52 -1.50 -12.43
CA ASN A 113 1.20 -0.93 -13.75
C ASN A 113 2.34 -1.13 -14.77
N ASN A 114 3.60 -1.21 -14.33
CA ASN A 114 4.73 -1.50 -15.22
C ASN A 114 4.80 -2.99 -15.59
N LEU A 115 4.36 -3.88 -14.69
CA LEU A 115 4.31 -5.32 -14.95
C LEU A 115 3.25 -5.65 -16.00
N PHE A 116 2.08 -5.00 -15.90
CA PHE A 116 0.94 -5.17 -16.79
C PHE A 116 0.72 -3.89 -17.61
N ASP A 117 1.34 -3.80 -18.80
CA ASP A 117 1.43 -2.55 -19.58
C ASP A 117 0.35 -2.41 -20.69
N ASP A 118 -0.69 -3.25 -20.69
CA ASP A 118 -1.82 -3.14 -21.63
C ASP A 118 -2.98 -2.31 -21.07
N LEU A 119 -3.90 -1.85 -21.94
CA LEU A 119 -5.06 -1.04 -21.54
C LEU A 119 -6.03 -1.79 -20.60
N GLU A 120 -6.10 -3.12 -20.71
CA GLU A 120 -6.91 -3.97 -19.84
C GLU A 120 -6.26 -4.18 -18.45
N SER A 121 -4.98 -3.81 -18.29
CA SER A 121 -4.23 -4.03 -17.07
C SER A 121 -4.78 -3.29 -15.87
N ALA A 122 -5.33 -2.10 -16.06
CA ALA A 122 -5.91 -1.34 -14.95
C ALA A 122 -7.11 -2.08 -14.35
N ARG A 123 -7.96 -2.68 -15.19
CA ARG A 123 -9.10 -3.49 -14.74
C ARG A 123 -8.61 -4.76 -14.05
N PHE A 124 -7.60 -5.39 -14.61
CA PHE A 124 -6.99 -6.59 -14.04
C PHE A 124 -6.38 -6.32 -12.65
N ILE A 125 -5.50 -5.32 -12.53
CA ILE A 125 -4.87 -4.88 -11.27
C ILE A 125 -5.94 -4.56 -10.22
N ASN A 126 -6.96 -3.79 -10.60
CA ASN A 126 -8.06 -3.46 -9.69
C ASN A 126 -8.80 -4.72 -9.23
N SER A 127 -9.05 -5.66 -10.14
CA SER A 127 -9.70 -6.93 -9.81
C SER A 127 -8.86 -7.77 -8.85
N CYS A 128 -7.54 -7.83 -9.02
CA CYS A 128 -6.63 -8.51 -8.09
C CYS A 128 -6.67 -7.86 -6.71
N ILE A 129 -6.61 -6.53 -6.63
CA ILE A 129 -6.67 -5.80 -5.36
C ILE A 129 -8.01 -6.05 -4.66
N MET A 130 -9.13 -5.98 -5.40
CA MET A 130 -10.46 -6.27 -4.86
C MET A 130 -10.58 -7.72 -4.39
N LEU A 131 -10.03 -8.68 -5.13
CA LEU A 131 -10.01 -10.09 -4.74
C LEU A 131 -9.23 -10.29 -3.43
N LEU A 132 -8.01 -9.75 -3.34
CA LEU A 132 -7.18 -9.83 -2.13
C LEU A 132 -7.88 -9.17 -0.94
N SER A 133 -8.52 -8.03 -1.14
CA SER A 133 -9.26 -7.31 -0.09
C SER A 133 -10.50 -8.10 0.36
N SER A 134 -11.22 -8.72 -0.57
CA SER A 134 -12.39 -9.54 -0.27
C SER A 134 -12.02 -10.77 0.55
N ILE A 135 -10.99 -11.50 0.15
CA ILE A 135 -10.47 -12.66 0.89
C ILE A 135 -9.89 -12.20 2.22
N GLY A 136 -9.15 -11.09 2.23
CA GLY A 136 -8.59 -10.51 3.44
C GLY A 136 -9.67 -10.14 4.46
N ASN A 137 -10.80 -9.59 4.04
CA ASN A 137 -11.92 -9.31 4.95
C ASN A 137 -12.45 -10.57 5.66
N TYR A 138 -12.45 -11.72 4.98
CA TYR A 138 -12.86 -12.98 5.58
C TYR A 138 -11.90 -13.44 6.68
N THR A 139 -10.58 -13.26 6.49
CA THR A 139 -9.54 -13.62 7.46
C THR A 139 -9.12 -12.47 8.38
N LYS A 140 -9.80 -11.32 8.29
CA LYS A 140 -9.43 -10.07 8.98
C LYS A 140 -8.01 -9.58 8.64
N SER A 141 -7.52 -9.92 7.45
CA SER A 141 -6.28 -9.40 6.89
C SER A 141 -6.46 -7.99 6.34
N SER A 142 -5.43 -7.16 6.48
CA SER A 142 -5.40 -5.81 5.91
C SER A 142 -4.60 -5.81 4.61
N VAL A 143 -5.15 -5.23 3.54
CA VAL A 143 -4.43 -5.03 2.27
C VAL A 143 -4.06 -3.56 2.14
N LEU A 144 -2.76 -3.29 2.11
CA LEU A 144 -2.18 -1.97 1.93
C LEU A 144 -1.43 -1.92 0.61
N ILE A 145 -1.73 -0.91 -0.22
CA ILE A 145 -1.04 -0.65 -1.47
C ILE A 145 -0.40 0.72 -1.39
N THR A 146 0.88 0.81 -1.71
CA THR A 146 1.57 2.11 -1.82
C THR A 146 1.56 2.59 -3.26
N GLY A 147 1.67 3.90 -3.46
CA GLY A 147 1.80 4.46 -4.80
C GLY A 147 2.54 5.78 -4.77
N MET A 148 3.43 5.97 -5.74
CA MET A 148 3.97 7.29 -6.03
C MET A 148 2.87 8.11 -6.72
N ALA A 149 2.57 9.29 -6.21
CA ALA A 149 1.46 10.10 -6.67
C ALA A 149 1.78 11.59 -6.71
N ARG A 150 1.05 12.31 -7.54
CA ARG A 150 1.03 13.77 -7.59
C ARG A 150 -0.41 14.26 -7.63
N LYS A 151 -0.61 15.48 -7.15
CA LYS A 151 -1.89 16.18 -7.26
C LYS A 151 -1.93 16.89 -8.61
N LYS A 152 -3.00 16.69 -9.39
CA LYS A 152 -3.29 17.47 -10.60
C LYS A 152 -3.87 18.83 -10.22
N ASP A 153 -3.88 19.76 -11.17
CA ASP A 153 -4.41 21.12 -11.01
C ASP A 153 -5.91 21.13 -10.65
N ASP A 154 -6.66 20.10 -11.06
CA ASP A 154 -8.06 19.83 -10.72
C ASP A 154 -8.27 19.24 -9.30
N LYS A 155 -7.22 19.23 -8.48
CA LYS A 155 -7.12 18.69 -7.11
C LYS A 155 -7.17 17.16 -6.98
N ASP A 156 -7.33 16.42 -8.07
CA ASP A 156 -7.36 14.96 -8.00
C ASP A 156 -5.94 14.38 -7.86
N TRP A 157 -5.84 13.29 -7.09
CA TRP A 157 -4.60 12.53 -6.97
C TRP A 157 -4.50 11.51 -8.10
N VAL A 158 -3.34 11.47 -8.74
CA VAL A 158 -3.02 10.49 -9.77
C VAL A 158 -1.67 9.85 -9.51
N LEU A 159 -1.50 8.62 -9.97
CA LEU A 159 -0.22 7.94 -9.91
C LEU A 159 0.82 8.69 -10.76
N SER A 160 2.04 8.76 -10.25
CA SER A 160 3.17 9.42 -10.88
C SER A 160 4.38 8.48 -10.90
N PRO A 161 5.03 8.26 -12.06
CA PRO A 161 4.72 8.80 -13.38
C PRO A 161 3.43 8.17 -14.01
N GLY A 162 3.02 8.67 -15.18
CA GLY A 162 1.94 8.07 -15.98
C GLY A 162 0.54 8.69 -15.78
N GLY A 163 0.24 9.29 -14.63
CA GLY A 163 -1.03 10.00 -14.42
C GLY A 163 -2.26 9.10 -14.35
N ARG A 164 -2.09 7.79 -14.13
CA ARG A 164 -3.18 6.82 -14.01
C ARG A 164 -4.04 7.12 -12.78
N HIS A 165 -5.34 6.93 -12.92
CA HIS A 165 -6.29 7.14 -11.82
C HIS A 165 -6.13 6.07 -10.74
N ILE A 166 -6.39 6.47 -9.50
CA ILE A 166 -6.35 5.59 -8.33
C ILE A 166 -7.77 5.07 -8.11
N ILE A 167 -7.91 3.78 -7.81
CA ILE A 167 -9.21 3.19 -7.47
C ILE A 167 -9.78 3.88 -6.23
N LYS A 168 -11.04 4.31 -6.31
CA LYS A 168 -11.78 4.92 -5.21
C LYS A 168 -13.08 4.14 -4.99
N SER A 169 -13.30 3.68 -3.77
CA SER A 169 -14.58 3.12 -3.31
C SER A 169 -14.83 3.59 -1.88
N GLU A 170 -16.07 3.55 -1.40
CA GLU A 170 -16.41 3.94 -0.02
C GLU A 170 -15.65 3.14 1.05
N LYS A 171 -15.27 1.90 0.71
CA LYS A 171 -14.54 0.99 1.62
C LYS A 171 -13.02 1.12 1.50
N THR A 172 -12.54 1.92 0.54
CA THR A 172 -11.11 2.12 0.30
C THR A 172 -10.60 3.27 1.15
N GLY A 173 -9.69 2.97 2.08
CA GLY A 173 -9.00 4.00 2.84
C GLY A 173 -7.91 4.63 1.96
N VAL A 174 -8.03 5.91 1.63
CA VAL A 174 -7.00 6.62 0.86
C VAL A 174 -6.26 7.59 1.78
N TYR A 175 -4.94 7.55 1.75
CA TYR A 175 -4.07 8.33 2.62
C TYR A 175 -2.95 8.98 1.83
N TYR A 176 -2.47 10.12 2.32
CA TYR A 176 -1.29 10.80 1.81
C TYR A 176 -0.20 10.85 2.86
N LEU A 177 1.00 10.42 2.46
CA LEU A 177 2.21 10.45 3.26
C LEU A 177 3.08 11.65 2.87
N LYS A 178 3.44 12.44 3.87
CA LYS A 178 4.43 13.51 3.77
C LYS A 178 5.42 13.43 4.94
N LYS A 179 6.55 14.13 4.81
CA LYS A 179 7.50 14.31 5.91
C LYS A 179 7.63 15.81 6.19
N ASN A 180 7.47 16.21 7.45
CA ASN A 180 7.70 17.56 7.90
C ASN A 180 8.95 17.58 8.79
N GLN A 181 10.00 18.30 8.40
CA GLN A 181 11.30 18.33 9.08
C GLN A 181 11.83 16.92 9.42
N ASN A 182 11.43 16.35 10.56
CA ASN A 182 11.82 15.01 11.01
C ASN A 182 10.68 13.98 11.05
N ASP A 183 9.42 14.43 11.13
CA ASP A 183 8.28 13.55 11.41
C ASP A 183 7.60 13.08 10.11
N LEU A 184 7.33 11.79 10.01
CA LEU A 184 6.40 11.27 9.00
C LEU A 184 4.96 11.55 9.44
N ILE A 185 4.18 12.07 8.50
CA ILE A 185 2.78 12.44 8.71
C ILE A 185 1.94 11.76 7.65
N ILE A 186 0.91 11.05 8.12
CA ILE A 186 -0.12 10.47 7.27
C ILE A 186 -1.42 11.25 7.46
N SER A 187 -2.11 11.52 6.35
CA SER A 187 -3.38 12.25 6.35
C SER A 187 -4.39 11.48 5.52
N SER A 188 -5.58 11.23 6.07
CA SER A 188 -6.66 10.64 5.27
C SER A 188 -7.09 11.62 4.18
N LEU A 189 -7.25 11.10 2.97
CA LEU A 189 -7.85 11.76 1.82
C LEU A 189 -9.28 11.25 1.69
N ASN A 190 -10.13 11.49 2.71
CA ASN A 190 -11.56 11.24 2.58
C ASN A 190 -12.06 11.87 1.27
N ASN A 191 -12.94 11.16 0.55
CA ASN A 191 -13.65 11.73 -0.57
C ASN A 191 -14.41 12.97 -0.06
N SER A 192 -13.90 14.15 -0.35
CA SER A 192 -14.70 15.37 -0.34
C SER A 192 -15.70 15.23 -1.48
N GLY A 193 -16.78 14.51 -1.20
CA GLY A 193 -17.85 14.16 -2.10
C GLY A 193 -19.09 13.86 -1.27
N ILE A 194 -19.60 14.89 -0.60
CA ILE A 194 -20.97 14.94 -0.10
C ILE A 194 -21.53 16.29 -0.54
N ASP A 195 -22.16 16.23 -1.71
CA ASP A 195 -23.39 16.89 -2.20
C ASP A 195 -23.29 17.30 -3.67
#